data_AF-A0AAU4SMB1-F1
#
_entry.id   AF-A0AAU4SMB1-F1
#
_cell.length_a   1.000
_cell.length_b   1.000
_cell.length_c   1.000
_cell.angle_alpha   90.00
_cell.angle_beta   90.00
_cell.angle_gamma   90.00
#
_symmetry.space_group_name_H-M   'P 1'
#
loop_
_entity.id
_entity.type
_entity.pdbx_description
1 polymer ?
#
loop_
_entity_poly.entity_id
_entity_poly.type
_entity_poly.pdbx_seq_one_letter_code
_entity_poly.pdbx_strand_id
1 'polypeptide(L)'
;MSTTSLRGKAAAALLGFLVGGATGFLLTETVGAFLTFVLDRSLDVDGTGALLAAFIAVPILCALVGAAIGAHLAGRPPFQNKG
;
A
#
# COMPACT_ATOMS: atom_id res chain seq x y z
N MET A 1 -19.96 24.25 7.33
CA MET A 1 -19.48 23.86 5.98
C MET A 1 -18.20 23.03 6.11
N SER A 2 -18.28 21.86 6.76
CA SER A 2 -17.09 21.08 7.19
C SER A 2 -17.12 19.61 6.73
N THR A 3 -18.22 19.16 6.14
CA THR A 3 -18.42 17.76 5.72
C THR A 3 -17.79 17.46 4.36
N THR A 4 -17.72 18.43 3.46
CA THR A 4 -17.18 18.25 2.10
C THR A 4 -15.66 18.00 2.11
N SER A 5 -14.89 18.71 2.96
CA SER A 5 -13.44 18.49 3.07
C SER A 5 -13.12 17.15 3.77
N LEU A 6 -13.93 16.74 4.75
CA LEU A 6 -13.81 15.44 5.41
C LEU A 6 -14.03 14.28 4.42
N ARG A 7 -15.04 14.41 3.54
CA ARG A 7 -15.35 13.42 2.51
C ARG A 7 -14.24 13.29 1.46
N GLY A 8 -13.67 14.41 1.02
CA GLY A 8 -12.54 14.42 0.09
C GLY A 8 -11.28 13.77 0.68
N LYS A 9 -11.01 14.02 1.97
CA LYS A 9 -9.89 13.41 2.68
C LYS A 9 -10.09 11.91 2.90
N ALA A 10 -11.31 11.48 3.21
CA ALA A 10 -11.65 10.05 3.33
C ALA A 10 -11.51 9.33 1.98
N ALA A 11 -12.00 9.92 0.89
CA ALA A 11 -11.84 9.33 -0.45
C ALA A 11 -10.36 9.23 -0.86
N ALA A 12 -9.55 10.26 -0.60
CA ALA A 12 -8.12 10.23 -0.89
C ALA A 12 -7.37 9.18 -0.04
N ALA A 13 -7.76 9.00 1.23
CA ALA A 13 -7.21 7.96 2.10
C ALA A 13 -7.58 6.55 1.60
N LEU A 14 -8.83 6.34 1.17
CA LEU A 14 -9.28 5.05 0.61
C LEU A 14 -8.59 4.73 -0.71
N LEU A 15 -8.43 5.72 -1.60
CA LEU A 15 -7.68 5.55 -2.84
C LEU A 15 -6.20 5.22 -2.56
N GLY A 16 -5.59 5.95 -1.62
CA GLY A 16 -4.23 5.67 -1.17
C GLY A 16 -4.07 4.28 -0.58
N PHE A 17 -5.03 3.84 0.24
CA PHE A 17 -5.07 2.49 0.80
C PHE A 17 -5.14 1.43 -0.32
N LEU A 18 -6.05 1.60 -1.27
CA LEU A 18 -6.27 0.65 -2.35
C LEU A 18 -5.05 0.54 -3.27
N VAL A 19 -4.50 1.69 -3.69
CA VAL A 19 -3.31 1.73 -4.55
C VAL A 19 -2.08 1.19 -3.81
N GLY A 20 -1.91 1.56 -2.54
CA GLY A 20 -0.82 1.05 -1.70
C GLY A 20 -0.90 -0.46 -1.50
N GLY A 21 -2.09 -0.98 -1.20
CA GLY A 21 -2.33 -2.42 -1.04
C GLY A 21 -2.13 -3.21 -2.34
N ALA A 22 -2.65 -2.71 -3.47
CA ALA A 22 -2.44 -3.33 -4.78
C ALA A 22 -0.96 -3.37 -5.16
N THR A 23 -0.22 -2.29 -4.89
CA THR A 23 1.23 -2.23 -5.15
C THR A 23 1.99 -3.22 -4.27
N GLY A 24 1.66 -3.30 -2.97
CA GLY A 24 2.28 -4.26 -2.06
C GLY A 24 1.97 -5.72 -2.41
N PHE A 25 0.75 -6.00 -2.88
CA PHE A 25 0.37 -7.32 -3.40
C PHE A 25 1.17 -7.68 -4.67
N LEU A 26 1.24 -6.76 -5.64
CA LEU A 26 2.02 -6.98 -6.86
C LEU A 26 3.50 -7.24 -6.57
N LEU A 27 4.09 -6.48 -5.64
CA LEU A 27 5.47 -6.67 -5.21
C LEU A 27 5.68 -8.06 -4.60
N THR A 28 4.74 -8.47 -3.74
CA THR A 28 4.77 -9.76 -3.04
C THR A 28 4.65 -10.92 -4.03
N GLU A 29 3.71 -10.85 -4.97
CA GLU A 29 3.58 -11.82 -6.07
C GLU A 29 4.82 -11.85 -6.97
N THR A 30 5.37 -10.68 -7.32
CA THR A 30 6.58 -10.59 -8.16
C THR A 30 7.77 -11.27 -7.49
N VAL A 31 7.94 -11.09 -6.18
CA VAL A 31 8.99 -11.77 -5.41
C VAL A 31 8.74 -13.28 -5.37
N GLY A 32 7.49 -13.72 -5.19
CA GLY A 32 7.12 -15.14 -5.23
C GLY A 32 7.39 -15.79 -6.59
N ALA A 33 7.05 -15.11 -7.67
CA ALA A 33 7.34 -15.54 -9.04
C ALA A 33 8.85 -15.57 -9.29
N PHE A 34 9.60 -14.54 -8.88
CA PHE A 34 11.06 -14.50 -9.04
C PHE A 34 11.75 -15.66 -8.33
N LEU A 35 11.36 -15.97 -7.09
CA LEU A 35 11.97 -17.08 -6.33
C LEU A 35 11.65 -18.44 -6.96
N THR A 36 10.42 -18.63 -7.42
CA THR A 36 10.01 -19.86 -8.12
C THR A 36 10.77 -20.03 -9.44
N PHE A 37 10.85 -18.97 -10.25
CA PHE A 37 11.42 -19.06 -11.60
C PHE A 37 12.94 -18.96 -11.66
N VAL A 38 13.58 -18.18 -10.78
CA VAL A 38 15.02 -17.89 -10.84
C VAL A 38 15.83 -18.76 -9.89
N LEU A 39 15.28 -19.10 -8.72
CA LEU A 39 15.98 -19.91 -7.73
C LEU A 39 15.58 -21.39 -7.76
N ASP A 40 14.60 -21.78 -8.59
CA ASP A 40 13.94 -23.12 -8.62
C ASP A 40 13.50 -23.56 -7.20
N ARG A 41 13.30 -22.57 -6.33
CA ARG A 41 12.98 -22.74 -4.92
C ARG A 41 11.58 -22.23 -4.74
N SER A 42 10.61 -23.14 -4.79
CA SER A 42 9.28 -22.84 -4.27
C SER A 42 9.46 -22.35 -2.84
N LEU A 43 9.00 -21.13 -2.54
CA LEU A 43 8.90 -20.65 -1.17
C LEU A 43 8.09 -21.71 -0.42
N ASP A 44 8.75 -22.46 0.46
CA ASP A 44 8.08 -23.41 1.34
C ASP A 44 7.33 -22.60 2.41
N VAL A 45 6.18 -22.08 2.01
CA VAL A 45 5.27 -21.32 2.87
C VAL A 45 4.64 -22.24 3.93
N ASP A 46 4.66 -23.56 3.69
CA ASP A 46 4.15 -24.58 4.61
C ASP A 46 5.13 -24.90 5.75
N GLY A 47 6.44 -24.70 5.56
CA GLY A 47 7.47 -24.97 6.59
C GLY A 47 7.90 -23.79 7.46
N THR A 48 7.67 -22.53 7.02
CA THR A 48 8.23 -21.34 7.69
C THR A 48 7.19 -20.23 7.86
N GLY A 49 6.45 -20.23 8.96
CA GLY A 49 5.40 -19.23 9.25
C GLY A 49 5.85 -17.76 9.19
N ALA A 50 7.14 -17.47 9.30
CA ALA A 50 7.70 -16.13 9.12
C ALA A 50 7.58 -15.59 7.69
N LEU A 51 7.68 -16.45 6.67
CA LEU A 51 7.54 -16.08 5.26
C LEU A 51 6.09 -15.74 4.92
N LEU A 52 5.14 -16.54 5.43
CA LEU A 52 3.72 -16.26 5.32
C LEU A 52 3.37 -14.92 6.00
N ALA A 53 3.90 -14.71 7.21
CA ALA A 53 3.71 -13.46 7.94
C ALA A 53 4.25 -12.26 7.15
N ALA A 54 5.40 -12.39 6.49
CA ALA A 54 5.96 -11.33 5.64
C ALA A 54 5.09 -11.07 4.40
N PHE A 55 4.63 -12.13 3.72
CA PHE A 55 3.72 -12.04 2.57
C PHE A 55 2.41 -11.30 2.90
N ILE A 56 1.90 -11.47 4.12
CA ILE A 56 0.70 -10.77 4.58
C ILE A 56 1.03 -9.35 5.07
N ALA A 57 2.14 -9.18 5.78
CA ALA A 57 2.51 -7.91 6.38
C ALA A 57 2.88 -6.85 5.33
N VAL A 58 3.57 -7.21 4.25
CA VAL A 58 4.02 -6.26 3.23
C VAL A 58 2.86 -5.52 2.55
N PRO A 59 1.81 -6.19 2.02
CA PRO A 59 0.63 -5.53 1.47
C PRO A 59 -0.06 -4.61 2.47
N ILE A 60 -0.20 -5.05 3.73
CA ILE A 60 -0.87 -4.27 4.79
C ILE A 60 -0.07 -3.00 5.08
N LEU A 61 1.24 -3.10 5.27
CA LEU A 61 2.10 -1.94 5.51
C LEU A 61 2.07 -0.98 4.31
N CYS A 62 2.11 -1.51 3.09
CA CYS A 62 2.07 -0.70 1.87
C CYS A 62 0.71 0.03 1.73
N ALA A 63 -0.39 -0.63 2.11
CA ALA A 63 -1.72 -0.02 2.15
C ALA A 63 -1.83 1.09 3.21
N LEU A 64 -1.30 0.87 4.41
CA LEU A 64 -1.28 1.87 5.48
C LEU A 64 -0.46 3.11 5.08
N VAL A 65 0.71 2.91 4.47
CA VAL A 65 1.55 4.00 3.98
C VAL A 65 0.84 4.76 2.86
N GLY A 66 0.23 4.07 1.89
CA GLY A 66 -0.54 4.69 0.83
C GLY A 66 -1.72 5.51 1.36
N ALA A 67 -2.46 4.97 2.35
CA ALA A 67 -3.56 5.67 3.01
C ALA A 67 -3.09 6.94 3.74
N ALA A 68 -1.98 6.85 4.47
CA ALA A 68 -1.38 7.98 5.17
C ALA A 68 -0.95 9.09 4.20
N ILE A 69 -0.29 8.71 3.10
CA ILE A 69 0.13 9.64 2.04
C ILE A 69 -1.10 10.30 1.39
N GLY A 70 -2.13 9.54 1.04
CA GLY A 70 -3.38 10.06 0.47
C GLY A 70 -4.09 11.04 1.40
N ALA A 71 -4.18 10.72 2.68
CA ALA A 71 -4.75 11.60 3.69
C ALA A 71 -3.91 12.87 3.94
N HIS A 72 -2.59 12.77 3.85
CA HIS A 72 -1.68 13.91 4.00
C HIS A 72 -1.74 14.85 2.79
N LEU A 73 -1.75 14.31 1.56
CA LEU A 73 -1.85 15.11 0.34
C LEU A 73 -3.18 15.87 0.25
N ALA A 74 -4.30 15.22 0.61
CA ALA A 74 -5.61 15.88 0.65
C ALA A 74 -5.73 16.97 1.73
N GLY A 75 -4.82 16.99 2.70
CA GLY A 75 -4.74 18.03 3.73
C GLY A 75 -3.85 19.22 3.38
N ARG A 76 -3.07 19.15 2.29
CA ARG A 76 -2.22 20.28 1.86
C ARG A 76 -3.09 21.28 1.09
N PRO A 77 -3.15 22.55 1.49
CA PRO A 77 -3.81 23.57 0.69
C PRO A 77 -3.10 23.67 -0.67
N PRO A 78 -3.84 23.86 -1.78
CA PRO A 78 -3.22 24.16 -3.06
C PRO A 78 -2.32 25.38 -2.86
N PHE A 79 -1.09 25.27 -3.37
CA PHE A 79 -0.05 26.29 -3.35
C PHE A 79 -0.67 27.70 -3.49
N GLN A 80 -0.68 28.47 -2.41
CA GLN A 80 -1.15 29.85 -2.43
C GLN A 80 -0.04 30.68 -3.08
N ASN A 81 -0.10 30.83 -4.40
CA ASN A 81 0.74 31.79 -5.12
C ASN A 81 0.31 33.20 -4.67
N LYS A 82 1.08 33.81 -3.76
CA LYS A 82 1.04 35.25 -3.50
C LYS A 82 2.10 35.89 -4.37
N GLY A 83 1.67 36.67 -5.36
CA GLY A 83 2.53 37.49 -6.22
C GLY A 83 1.95 37.60 -7.60
#